data_AF-A0AAD7DGX2-F1
#
_entry.id   AF-A0AAD7DGX2-F1
#
_cell.length_a   1.000
_cell.length_b   1.000
_cell.length_c   1.000
_cell.angle_alpha   90.00
_cell.angle_beta   90.00
_cell.angle_gamma   90.00
#
_symmetry.space_group_name_H-M   'P 1'
#
loop_
_entity.id
_entity.type
_entity.pdbx_description
1 polymer ?
#
loop_
_entity_poly.entity_id
_entity_poly.type
_entity_poly.pdbx_seq_one_letter_code
_entity_poly.pdbx_strand_id
1 'polypeptide(L)' 'VPSGKFRKLTAPLPRKHSSLLFQLRTHHAPLAHHLHSLKKSPSPTCPCCGMIDEIVDHYLLPTTLLDEHCA' A
#
# COMPACT_ATOMS: atom_id res chain seq x y z
N VAL A 1 -3.34 -10.24 13.04
CA VAL A 1 -4.72 -10.70 12.72
C VAL A 1 -5.68 -9.51 12.66
N PRO A 2 -6.70 -9.50 11.79
CA PRO A 2 -7.61 -8.36 11.68
C PRO A 2 -8.48 -8.19 12.94
N SER A 3 -8.70 -6.94 13.35
CA SER A 3 -9.56 -6.64 14.51
C SER A 3 -11.01 -7.02 14.25
N GLY A 4 -11.78 -7.29 15.32
CA GLY A 4 -13.20 -7.62 15.21
C GLY A 4 -14.03 -6.54 14.51
N LYS A 5 -13.68 -5.26 14.71
CA LYS A 5 -14.29 -4.12 14.01
C LYS A 5 -13.99 -4.17 12.51
N PHE A 6 -12.75 -4.45 12.12
CA PHE A 6 -12.37 -4.56 10.70
C PHE A 6 -13.12 -5.69 9.99
N ARG A 7 -13.27 -6.85 10.64
CA ARG A 7 -14.05 -7.97 10.10
C ARG A 7 -15.52 -7.62 9.85
N LYS A 8 -16.15 -6.83 10.73
CA LYS A 8 -17.53 -6.37 10.52
C LYS A 8 -17.65 -5.41 9.34
N LEU A 9 -16.72 -4.46 9.22
CA LEU A 9 -16.72 -3.47 8.14
C LEU A 9 -16.41 -4.09 6.77
N THR A 10 -15.58 -5.13 6.73
CA THR A 10 -15.17 -5.82 5.49
C THR A 10 -15.95 -7.11 5.22
N ALA A 11 -16.94 -7.43 6.06
CA ALA A 11 -17.85 -8.57 5.87
C ALA A 11 -18.60 -8.58 4.53
N PRO A 12 -19.08 -7.44 3.99
CA PRO A 12 -19.79 -7.44 2.71
C PRO A 12 -18.84 -7.57 1.50
N LEU A 13 -17.53 -7.44 1.70
CA LEU A 13 -16.55 -7.50 0.62
C LEU A 13 -16.13 -8.95 0.34
N PRO A 14 -15.80 -9.29 -0.92
CA PRO A 14 -15.15 -10.54 -1.24
C PRO A 14 -13.85 -10.70 -0.44
N ARG A 15 -13.55 -11.93 0.01
CA ARG A 15 -12.34 -12.21 0.81
C ARG A 15 -11.04 -11.62 0.22
N LYS A 16 -10.91 -11.65 -1.12
CA LYS A 16 -9.76 -11.07 -1.82
C LYS A 16 -9.61 -9.57 -1.52
N HIS A 17 -10.69 -8.80 -1.60
CA HIS A 17 -10.68 -7.36 -1.31
C HIS A 17 -10.42 -7.09 0.17
N SER A 18 -11.02 -7.86 1.07
CA SER A 18 -10.77 -7.70 2.52
C SER A 18 -9.32 -8.02 2.88
N SER A 19 -8.69 -9.00 2.22
CA SER A 19 -7.28 -9.32 2.38
C SER A 19 -6.37 -8.21 1.84
N LEU A 20 -6.70 -7.64 0.68
CA LEU A 20 -5.95 -6.51 0.11
C LEU A 20 -6.04 -5.28 1.03
N LEU A 21 -7.22 -4.93 1.52
CA LEU A 21 -7.38 -3.84 2.49
C LEU A 21 -6.60 -4.08 3.78
N PHE A 22 -6.53 -5.33 4.24
CA PHE A 22 -5.73 -5.68 5.41
C PHE A 22 -4.23 -5.50 5.13
N GLN A 23 -3.75 -5.99 3.98
CA GLN A 23 -2.35 -5.84 3.55
C GLN A 23 -1.97 -4.37 3.38
N LEU A 24 -2.83 -3.56 2.77
CA LEU A 24 -2.64 -2.11 2.63
C LEU A 24 -2.56 -1.44 4.01
N ARG A 25 -3.51 -1.68 4.91
CA ARG A 25 -3.48 -1.07 6.26
C ARG A 25 -2.27 -1.46 7.10
N THR A 26 -1.69 -2.62 6.84
CA THR A 26 -0.54 -3.15 7.60
C THR A 26 0.78 -2.96 6.87
N HIS A 27 0.81 -2.22 5.75
CA HIS A 27 2.00 -2.01 4.93
C HIS A 27 2.66 -3.32 4.46
N HIS A 28 1.87 -4.39 4.36
CA HIS A 28 2.27 -5.70 3.84
C HIS A 28 1.87 -5.90 2.37
N ALA A 29 1.26 -4.89 1.75
CA ALA A 29 1.05 -4.90 0.30
C ALA A 29 2.41 -4.88 -0.41
N PRO A 30 2.55 -5.53 -1.58
CA PRO A 30 3.81 -5.61 -2.33
C PRO A 30 4.15 -4.30 -3.05
N LEU A 31 4.24 -3.20 -2.31
CA LEU A 31 4.76 -1.91 -2.78
C LEU A 31 6.29 -1.90 -2.74
N ALA A 32 6.96 -1.03 -3.50
CA ALA A 32 8.42 -1.02 -3.64
C ALA A 32 9.15 -0.96 -2.29
N HIS A 33 8.67 -0.19 -1.32
CA HIS A 33 9.26 -0.17 0.03
C HIS A 33 9.21 -1.55 0.71
N HIS A 34 8.08 -2.24 0.64
CA HIS A 34 7.92 -3.59 1.20
C HIS A 34 8.77 -4.62 0.43
N LEU A 35 8.79 -4.53 -0.90
CA LEU A 35 9.58 -5.40 -1.75
C LEU A 35 11.09 -5.20 -1.55
N HIS A 36 11.55 -3.96 -1.36
CA HIS A 36 12.95 -3.64 -1.06
C HIS A 36 13.36 -4.20 0.30
N SER A 37 12.49 -4.08 1.31
CA SER A 37 12.71 -4.72 2.62
C SER A 37 12.88 -6.25 2.50
N LEU A 38 12.18 -6.87 1.56
CA LEU A 38 12.31 -8.30 1.22
C LEU A 38 13.44 -8.60 0.24
N LYS A 39 14.25 -7.61 -0.15
CA LYS A 39 15.32 -7.69 -1.18
C LYS A 39 14.82 -8.18 -2.55
N LYS A 40 13.54 -7.96 -2.84
CA LYS A 40 12.87 -8.29 -4.12
C LYS A 40 12.73 -7.11 -5.06
N SER A 41 12.95 -5.89 -4.56
CA SER A 41 13.06 -4.67 -5.37
C SER A 41 14.46 -4.07 -5.19
N PRO A 42 15.07 -3.52 -6.26
CA PRO A 42 16.37 -2.84 -6.16
C PRO A 42 16.31 -1.52 -5.38
N SER A 43 15.14 -0.90 -5.29
CA SER A 43 14.93 0.38 -4.58
C SER A 43 13.61 0.39 -3.82
N PRO A 44 13.52 1.04 -2.66
CA PRO A 44 12.26 1.29 -1.97
C PRO A 44 11.44 2.41 -2.63
N THR A 45 12.05 3.18 -3.54
CA THR A 45 11.43 4.32 -4.20
C THR A 45 10.33 3.92 -5.16
N CYS A 46 9.32 4.78 -5.27
CA CYS A 46 8.24 4.66 -6.24
C CYS A 46 8.83 4.64 -7.66
N PRO A 47 8.47 3.64 -8.49
CA PRO A 47 9.00 3.52 -9.85
C PRO A 47 8.54 4.65 -10.78
N CYS A 48 7.54 5.41 -10.35
CA CYS A 48 6.86 6.39 -11.16
C CYS A 48 7.35 7.83 -10.89
N CYS A 49 7.53 8.23 -9.62
CA CYS A 49 8.14 9.53 -9.29
C CYS A 49 9.65 9.45 -9.03
N GLY A 50 10.19 8.26 -8.67
CA GLY A 50 11.61 8.04 -8.40
C GLY A 50 12.18 8.76 -7.17
N MET A 51 11.36 9.52 -6.45
CA MET A 51 11.80 10.50 -5.44
C MET A 51 11.44 10.09 -4.00
N ILE A 52 10.31 9.42 -3.82
CA ILE A 52 9.76 9.07 -2.50
C ILE A 52 9.59 7.55 -2.42
N ASP A 53 9.74 6.98 -1.24
CA ASP A 53 9.46 5.57 -0.98
C ASP A 53 7.99 5.22 -1.31
N GLU A 54 7.78 4.11 -2.03
CA GLU A 54 6.44 3.65 -2.35
C GLU A 54 5.79 3.02 -1.11
N ILE A 55 5.16 3.87 -0.31
CA ILE A 55 4.35 3.48 0.84
C ILE A 55 2.86 3.61 0.50
N VAL A 56 2.01 3.02 1.34
CA VAL A 56 0.56 2.92 1.10
C VAL A 56 -0.08 4.29 0.97
N ASP A 57 0.40 5.28 1.71
CA ASP A 57 -0.09 6.67 1.63
C ASP A 57 0.24 7.29 0.26
N HIS A 58 1.47 7.11 -0.25
CA HIS A 58 1.86 7.58 -1.58
C HIS A 58 1.08 6.88 -2.70
N TYR A 59 0.76 5.59 -2.53
CA TYR A 59 0.01 4.81 -3.53
C TYR A 59 -1.51 5.08 -3.52
N LEU A 60 -2.13 5.26 -2.34
CA LEU A 60 -3.60 5.40 -2.22
C LEU A 60 -4.08 6.84 -2.10
N LEU A 61 -3.26 7.74 -1.55
CA LEU A 61 -3.59 9.15 -1.34
C LEU A 61 -2.47 10.05 -1.88
N PRO A 62 -2.27 10.14 -3.21
CA PRO A 62 -1.32 11.05 -3.83
C PRO A 62 -1.71 12.55 -3.67
N THR A 63 -2.67 12.87 -2.81
CA THR A 63 -3.33 14.18 -2.74
C THR A 63 -2.49 15.28 -2.07
N THR A 64 -1.17 15.11 -1.95
CA THR A 64 -0.29 16.22 -1.59
C THR A 64 0.32 16.77 -2.88
N LEU A 65 0.33 18.09 -3.04
CA LEU A 65 0.82 18.84 -4.22
C LEU A 65 2.31 18.58 -4.57
N LEU A 66 2.96 17.58 -3.96
CA LEU A 66 4.30 17.09 -4.24
C LEU A 66 4.29 15.83 -5.13
N ASP A 67 3.13 15.22 -5.39
CA ASP A 67 2.98 13.93 -6.09
C ASP A 67 2.30 14.06 -7.48
N GLU A 68 2.37 15.23 -8.13
CA GLU A 68 1.78 15.52 -9.46
C GLU A 68 2.31 14.63 -10.61
N HIS A 69 3.28 13.74 -10.34
CA HIS A 69 3.90 12.89 -11.36
C HIS A 69 3.41 11.44 -11.34
N CYS A 70 2.46 11.07 -10.47
CA CYS A 70 2.08 9.66 -10.29
C CYS A 70 0.59 9.29 -10.37
N ALA A 71 -0.18 10.07 -11.14
CA ALA A 71 -1.56 9.75 -11.51
C ALA A 71 -1.65 9.02 -12.87
#